data_AF-A0A1H2ZSU0-F1
#
_entry.id   AF-A0A1H2ZSU0-F1
#
_cell.length_a   1.000
_cell.length_b   1.000
_cell.length_c   1.000
_cell.angle_alpha   90.00
_cell.angle_beta   90.00
_cell.angle_gamma   90.00
#
_symmetry.space_group_name_H-M   'P 1'
#
loop_
_entity.id
_entity.type
_entity.pdbx_description
1 polymer ?
#
loop_
_entity_poly.entity_id
_entity_poly.type
_entity_poly.pdbx_seq_one_letter_code
_entity_poly.pdbx_strand_id
1 'polypeptide(L)'
;NEVNQAGIPAFQAFANTVTSHWSGIIHFVESRLTNGILEGINNKIQLAKRRARGCRNINNFINMIYFLCGKLQFTYPRYFT
;
A
#
# COMPACT_ATOMS: atom_id res chain seq x y z
N ASN A 1 -25.72 -21.00 11.51
CA ASN A 1 -25.14 -19.78 12.12
C ASN A 1 -25.97 -19.34 13.30
N GLU A 2 -25.43 -19.47 14.51
CA GLU A 2 -26.05 -19.05 15.78
C GLU A 2 -26.49 -17.57 15.74
N VAL A 3 -25.74 -16.73 15.01
CA VAL A 3 -26.08 -15.31 14.74
C VAL A 3 -27.43 -15.15 14.02
N ASN A 4 -27.76 -16.05 13.10
CA ASN A 4 -29.03 -16.01 12.39
C ASN A 4 -30.18 -16.52 13.28
N GLN A 5 -29.91 -17.44 14.21
CA GLN A 5 -30.88 -17.92 15.20
C GLN A 5 -31.18 -16.86 16.26
N ALA A 6 -30.18 -16.06 16.65
CA ALA A 6 -30.36 -14.95 17.60
C ALA A 6 -31.25 -13.82 17.05
N GLY A 7 -31.41 -13.71 15.73
CA GLY A 7 -32.33 -12.77 15.09
C GLY A 7 -31.96 -11.28 15.24
N ILE A 8 -30.77 -10.96 15.75
CA ILE A 8 -30.31 -9.59 15.97
C ILE A 8 -29.76 -9.03 14.66
N PRO A 9 -30.41 -8.02 14.03
CA PRO A 9 -30.01 -7.54 12.70
C PRO A 9 -28.58 -7.00 12.66
N ALA A 10 -28.13 -6.36 13.74
CA ALA A 10 -26.77 -5.84 13.86
C ALA A 10 -25.70 -6.93 13.77
N PHE A 11 -25.91 -8.09 14.41
CA PHE A 11 -24.96 -9.19 14.36
C PHE A 11 -24.99 -9.92 13.02
N GLN A 12 -26.15 -10.01 12.39
CA GLN A 12 -26.26 -10.55 11.02
C GLN A 12 -25.50 -9.68 10.02
N ALA A 13 -25.68 -8.36 10.09
CA ALA A 13 -24.93 -7.42 9.25
C ALA A 13 -23.42 -7.54 9.46
N PHE A 14 -22.97 -7.57 10.72
CA PHE A 14 -21.56 -7.76 11.06
C PHE A 14 -20.99 -9.08 10.52
N ALA A 15 -21.68 -10.20 10.77
CA ALA A 15 -21.26 -11.52 10.30
C ALA A 15 -21.17 -11.56 8.77
N ASN A 16 -22.11 -10.93 8.07
CA ASN A 16 -22.08 -10.83 6.62
C ASN A 16 -20.87 -10.01 6.14
N THR A 17 -20.55 -8.89 6.78
CA THR A 17 -19.34 -8.09 6.46
C THR A 17 -18.06 -8.90 6.68
N VAL A 18 -17.92 -9.56 7.82
CA VAL A 18 -16.73 -10.38 8.12
C VAL A 18 -16.57 -11.52 7.11
N THR A 19 -17.66 -12.20 6.78
CA THR A 19 -17.64 -13.31 5.81
C THR A 19 -17.29 -12.80 4.41
N SER A 20 -17.83 -11.64 4.00
CA SER A 20 -17.57 -11.03 2.70
C SER A 20 -16.11 -10.60 2.51
N HIS A 21 -15.42 -10.25 3.60
CA HIS A 21 -14.03 -9.79 3.59
C HIS A 21 -13.03 -10.80 4.17
N TRP A 22 -13.45 -12.05 4.39
CA TRP A 22 -12.66 -13.07 5.08
C TRP A 22 -11.26 -13.26 4.48
N SER A 23 -11.16 -13.32 3.15
CA SER A 23 -9.88 -13.45 2.45
C SER A 23 -8.92 -12.30 2.73
N GLY A 24 -9.41 -11.06 2.77
CA GLY A 24 -8.60 -9.88 3.10
C GLY A 24 -8.14 -9.87 4.56
N ILE A 25 -8.99 -10.33 5.48
CA ILE A 25 -8.66 -10.46 6.91
C ILE A 25 -7.53 -11.47 7.11
N ILE A 26 -7.62 -12.65 6.49
CA ILE A 26 -6.58 -13.68 6.57
C ILE A 26 -5.26 -13.17 5.96
N HIS A 27 -5.34 -12.56 4.77
CA HIS A 27 -4.15 -12.05 4.09
C HIS A 27 -3.46 -10.94 4.90
N PHE A 28 -4.23 -10.11 5.61
CA PHE A 28 -3.70 -9.11 6.54
C PHE A 28 -2.94 -9.75 7.70
N VAL A 29 -3.48 -10.82 8.31
CA VAL A 29 -2.82 -11.51 9.44
C VAL A 29 -1.49 -12.13 9.02
N GLU A 30 -1.45 -12.76 7.84
CA GLU A 30 -0.25 -13.41 7.32
C GLU A 30 0.82 -12.41 6.86
N SER A 31 0.42 -11.43 6.06
CA SER A 31 1.35 -10.49 5.43
C SER A 31 1.71 -9.29 6.31
N ARG A 32 0.87 -8.97 7.30
CA ARG A 32 0.88 -7.70 8.07
C ARG A 32 0.90 -6.45 7.19
N LEU A 33 0.50 -6.55 5.92
CA LEU A 33 0.44 -5.44 5.00
C LEU A 33 -0.80 -4.61 5.31
N THR A 34 -0.58 -3.49 6.00
CA THR A 34 -1.60 -2.45 6.18
C THR A 34 -1.65 -1.55 4.95
N ASN A 35 -2.79 -0.88 4.73
CA ASN A 35 -2.88 0.23 3.77
C ASN A 35 -1.87 1.35 4.08
N GLY A 36 -1.36 1.46 5.31
CA GLY A 36 -0.35 2.46 5.68
C GLY A 36 0.94 2.36 4.86
N ILE A 37 1.36 1.16 4.45
CA ILE A 37 2.52 0.99 3.56
C ILE A 37 2.21 1.56 2.16
N LEU A 38 1.03 1.26 1.63
CA LEU A 38 0.56 1.76 0.34
C LEU A 38 0.40 3.28 0.36
N GLU A 39 -0.16 3.83 1.44
CA GLU A 39 -0.27 5.27 1.66
C GLU A 39 1.11 5.95 1.74
N GLY A 40 2.06 5.33 2.44
CA GLY A 40 3.43 5.81 2.52
C GLY A 40 4.11 5.89 1.16
N ILE A 41 3.94 4.87 0.31
CA ILE A 41 4.44 4.87 -1.07
C ILE A 41 3.74 5.94 -1.91
N ASN A 42 2.41 6.01 -1.84
CA ASN A 42 1.63 7.00 -2.59
C ASN A 42 2.04 8.45 -2.22
N ASN A 43 2.24 8.71 -0.92
CA ASN A 43 2.72 10.01 -0.44
C ASN A 43 4.10 10.37 -1.01
N LYS A 44 5.03 9.41 -1.09
CA LYS A 44 6.35 9.62 -1.73
C LYS A 44 6.22 9.96 -3.21
N ILE A 45 5.37 9.25 -3.94
CA ILE A 45 5.12 9.48 -5.38
C ILE A 45 4.51 10.87 -5.59
N GLN A 46 3.49 11.23 -4.82
CA GLN A 46 2.85 12.54 -4.92
C GLN A 46 3.81 13.67 -4.54
N LEU A 47 4.66 13.48 -3.53
CA LEU A 47 5.70 14.43 -3.18
C LEU A 47 6.73 14.61 -4.30
N ALA A 48 7.15 13.53 -4.97
CA ALA A 48 8.03 13.60 -6.12
C ALA A 48 7.42 14.42 -7.27
N LYS A 49 6.14 14.18 -7.57
CA LYS A 49 5.38 14.96 -8.57
C LYS A 49 5.30 16.45 -8.22
N ARG A 50 5.01 16.77 -6.94
CA ARG A 50 4.95 18.16 -6.44
C ARG A 50 6.30 18.87 -6.55
N ARG A 51 7.40 18.20 -6.17
CA ARG A 51 8.77 18.75 -6.30
C ARG A 51 9.16 19.03 -7.73
N ALA A 52 8.77 18.16 -8.66
CA ALA A 52 9.00 18.35 -10.09
C ALA A 52 8.12 19.46 -10.72
N ARG A 53 7.09 19.95 -9.99
CA ARG A 53 6.04 20.85 -10.50
C ARG A 53 5.31 20.27 -11.72
N GLY A 54 5.07 18.96 -11.68
CA GLY A 54 4.57 18.18 -12.80
C GLY A 54 5.70 17.49 -13.57
N CYS A 55 5.36 16.45 -14.31
CA CYS A 55 6.32 15.69 -15.10
C CYS A 55 5.86 15.69 -16.55
N ARG A 56 6.64 16.33 -17.42
CA ARG A 56 6.34 16.40 -18.87
C ARG A 56 6.55 15.05 -19.57
N ASN A 57 7.49 14.25 -19.09
CA ASN A 57 7.78 12.92 -19.61
C ASN A 57 7.45 11.86 -18.54
N ILE A 58 6.53 10.96 -18.86
CA ILE A 58 6.07 9.89 -17.95
C ILE A 58 7.18 8.89 -17.64
N ASN A 59 8.07 8.59 -18.59
CA ASN A 59 9.17 7.65 -18.39
C ASN A 59 10.16 8.19 -17.36
N ASN A 60 10.45 9.49 -17.40
CA ASN A 60 11.30 10.13 -16.39
C ASN A 60 10.64 10.12 -15.01
N PHE A 61 9.32 10.28 -14.94
CA PHE A 61 8.60 10.18 -13.68
C PHE A 61 8.65 8.76 -13.09
N ILE A 62 8.44 7.75 -13.92
CA ILE A 62 8.55 6.34 -13.53
C ILE A 62 9.97 6.03 -13.03
N ASN A 63 11.01 6.46 -13.75
CA ASN A 63 12.40 6.29 -13.32
C ASN A 63 12.67 6.96 -11.96
N MET A 64 12.12 8.16 -11.74
CA MET A 64 12.23 8.83 -10.43
C MET A 64 11.50 8.08 -9.31
N ILE A 65 10.35 7.46 -9.59
CA ILE A 65 9.66 6.62 -8.60
C ILE A 65 10.52 5.42 -8.23
N TYR A 66 11.09 4.71 -9.22
CA TYR A 66 12.02 3.61 -8.95
C TYR A 66 13.25 4.05 -8.16
N PHE A 67 13.82 5.21 -8.50
CA PHE A 67 14.95 5.77 -7.78
C PHE A 67 14.62 6.07 -6.31
N LEU A 68 13.45 6.66 -6.03
CA LEU A 68 13.04 7.08 -4.68
C LEU A 68 12.49 5.93 -3.82
N CYS A 69 11.78 4.98 -4.41
CA CYS A 69 11.07 3.93 -3.69
C CYS A 69 11.74 2.55 -3.77
N GLY A 70 12.59 2.31 -4.78
CA GLY A 70 13.14 1.00 -5.11
C GLY A 70 14.27 0.50 -4.22
N LYS A 71 14.71 1.26 -3.20
CA LYS A 71 15.83 0.91 -2.30
C LYS A 71 17.08 0.42 -3.05
N LEU A 72 17.40 1.08 -4.16
CA LEU A 72 18.53 0.72 -5.02
C LEU A 72 19.84 0.90 -4.25
N GLN A 73 20.68 -0.13 -4.25
CA GLN A 73 22.02 -0.11 -3.66
C GLN A 73 23.02 0.31 -4.75
N PHE A 74 23.50 1.54 -4.69
CA PHE A 74 24.57 2.00 -5.58
C PHE A 74 25.90 1.76 -4.88
N THR A 75 26.59 0.68 -5.23
CA THR A 75 27.98 0.47 -4.82
C THR A 75 28.86 1.44 -5.61
N TYR A 76 29.09 2.64 -5.07
CA TYR A 76 30.02 3.58 -5.69
C TYR A 76 31.46 3.19 -5.33
N PRO A 77 32.35 2.90 -6.30
CA PRO A 77 33.76 2.74 -6.01
C PRO A 77 34.30 4.11 -5.60
N ARG A 78 34.69 4.24 -4.32
CA ARG A 78 35.41 5.41 -3.83
C ARG A 78 36.83 5.39 -4.38
N TYR A 79 37.00 5.86 -5.61
CA TYR A 79 38.31 6.32 -6.05
C TYR A 79 38.55 7.66 -5.37
N PHE A 80 39.16 7.61 -4.18
CA PHE A 80 39.77 8.80 -3.60
C PHE A 80 41.03 9.08 -4.42
N THR A 81 40.99 10.13 -5.23
CA THR A 81 42.18 10.86 -5.68
C THR A 81 42.61 11.84 -4.60
#